data_AF-A0A074ZCU1-F1
#
_entry.id   AF-A0A074ZCU1-F1
#
_cell.length_a   1.000
_cell.length_b   1.000
_cell.length_c   1.000
_cell.angle_alpha   90.00
_cell.angle_beta   90.00
_cell.angle_gamma   90.00
#
_symmetry.space_group_name_H-M   'P 1'
#
loop_
_entity.id
_entity.type
_entity.pdbx_description
1 polymer ?
#
loop_
_entity_poly.entity_id
_entity_poly.type
_entity_poly.pdbx_seq_one_letter_code
_entity_poly.pdbx_strand_id
1 'polypeptide(L)'
;ENSRCKPPISPSNGTVRFNGTDIGDSAEYTCDAGFVVRGPRNRHCLATLSWSGEDPSCSNQTNTCFSPPYMPNTRTRSRARPEQISMFSLDIDRDDYKSGEVIEIACQPGYKDPERDYVEAACVGSEWKVTKLNCERVHCGPIRDPPHGHVVYKSDRRYQAEALAVCAEGFIADCGPSSGTQDSTIAITCPRLDAPENGGISTYSTEVNSIVKVHCNHGYELIGPEQKQCLPTGKWDGERTICKERDCGPVPTVVNGRVTAEKTTFGGRATLTCDPDTTASSDTDSLHCGLIDNKTSWLPQPIPTCNRHCYLFTVDHGDVVLMHKPNTPSQRFIPITSENYPQLESIGNALTSSDGIILPGSRVRHGAQLNVTCHRGYQLVKTDQPVTTCMDGVWSVRSKCVPASCRTRPPPAPGARVRFYSLKHEAKGRYECFVGHTLRVDETKQIVQPLNAAGSNDDPLGVIRCLHGEWVGIPVFCEP
;
A
#
# COMPACT_ATOMS: atom_id res chain seq x y z
N GLU A 1 51.99 3.40 43.46
CA GLU A 1 52.97 3.12 44.53
C GLU A 1 53.21 4.41 45.31
N ASN A 2 53.29 4.32 46.64
CA ASN A 2 53.34 5.41 47.64
C ASN A 2 52.01 6.00 48.13
N SER A 3 51.04 5.15 48.46
CA SER A 3 49.86 5.52 49.27
C SER A 3 50.23 5.62 50.77
N ARG A 4 51.19 6.50 51.11
CA ARG A 4 51.72 6.67 52.47
C ARG A 4 51.53 8.10 52.96
N CYS A 5 51.19 8.25 54.24
CA CYS A 5 51.23 9.54 54.91
C CYS A 5 52.67 10.02 55.08
N LYS A 6 52.87 11.34 55.19
CA LYS A 6 54.19 11.88 55.58
C LYS A 6 54.56 11.35 56.98
N PRO A 7 55.84 11.02 57.25
CA PRO A 7 56.25 10.60 58.58
C PRO A 7 55.85 11.61 59.67
N PRO A 8 55.27 11.16 60.79
CA PRO A 8 54.95 12.01 61.94
C PRO A 8 56.20 12.76 62.46
N ILE A 9 56.03 14.03 62.84
CA ILE A 9 57.12 14.86 63.38
C ILE A 9 57.00 14.91 64.90
N SER A 10 58.09 14.71 65.62
CA SER A 10 58.12 14.85 67.08
C SER A 10 57.83 16.30 67.51
N PRO A 11 56.92 16.54 68.45
CA PRO A 11 56.67 17.87 68.99
C PRO A 11 57.83 18.34 69.87
N SER A 12 57.95 19.66 70.07
CA SER A 12 58.92 20.22 71.02
C SER A 12 58.61 19.74 72.45
N ASN A 13 59.61 19.27 73.19
CA ASN A 13 59.46 18.63 74.51
C ASN A 13 58.59 17.36 74.50
N GLY A 14 58.68 16.57 73.42
CA GLY A 14 58.02 15.28 73.30
C GLY A 14 58.58 14.40 72.19
N THR A 15 58.00 13.22 72.06
CA THR A 15 58.41 12.14 71.17
C THR A 15 57.18 11.50 70.52
N VAL A 16 57.32 10.99 69.31
CA VAL A 16 56.27 10.25 68.59
C VAL A 16 56.75 8.83 68.28
N ARG A 17 55.86 7.85 68.48
CA ARG A 17 56.06 6.44 68.15
C ARG A 17 54.99 6.03 67.16
N PHE A 18 55.36 5.39 66.06
CA PHE A 18 54.38 4.94 65.06
C PHE A 18 54.75 3.57 64.52
N ASN A 19 53.74 2.79 64.14
CA ASN A 19 53.91 1.43 63.60
C ASN A 19 54.15 1.40 62.08
N GLY A 20 53.95 2.52 61.39
CA GLY A 20 54.20 2.71 59.97
C GLY A 20 53.62 4.02 59.43
N THR A 21 53.55 4.14 58.10
CA THR A 21 52.98 5.32 57.42
C THR A 21 51.97 4.94 56.33
N ASP A 22 51.59 3.68 56.22
CA ASP A 22 50.56 3.20 55.30
C ASP A 22 49.16 3.60 55.82
N ILE A 23 48.16 3.62 54.93
CA ILE A 23 46.76 3.96 55.30
C ILE A 23 46.28 3.00 56.41
N GLY A 24 45.83 3.57 57.53
CA GLY A 24 45.41 2.83 58.73
C GLY A 24 46.46 2.74 59.84
N ASP A 25 47.74 2.99 59.54
CA ASP A 25 48.81 3.01 60.54
C ASP A 25 48.58 4.12 61.57
N SER A 26 49.13 3.92 62.77
CA SER A 26 48.90 4.74 63.95
C SER A 26 50.18 5.36 64.49
N ALA A 27 50.11 6.64 64.87
CA ALA A 27 51.17 7.39 65.53
C ALA A 27 50.70 7.88 66.91
N GLU A 28 51.45 7.52 67.95
CA GLU A 28 51.25 7.87 69.35
C GLU A 28 52.28 8.91 69.80
N TYR A 29 51.80 10.01 70.38
CA TYR A 29 52.61 11.12 70.83
C TYR A 29 52.71 11.14 72.36
N THR A 30 53.91 11.35 72.88
CA THR A 30 54.22 11.37 74.31
C THR A 30 55.09 12.58 74.64
N CYS A 31 54.78 13.33 75.69
CA CYS A 31 55.58 14.50 76.09
C CYS A 31 56.61 14.16 77.17
N ASP A 32 57.66 14.97 77.27
CA ASP A 32 58.68 14.88 78.29
C ASP A 32 58.12 15.24 79.68
N ALA A 33 58.83 14.84 80.74
CA ALA A 33 58.37 15.03 82.13
C ALA A 33 58.02 16.51 82.42
N GLY A 34 56.79 16.74 82.90
CA GLY A 34 56.27 18.08 83.17
C GLY A 34 55.43 18.71 82.04
N PHE A 35 55.30 18.03 80.89
CA PHE A 35 54.47 18.45 79.77
C PHE A 35 53.35 17.43 79.45
N VAL A 36 52.25 17.92 78.86
CA VAL A 36 51.05 17.17 78.47
C VAL A 36 50.76 17.42 77.00
N VAL A 37 50.32 16.38 76.28
CA VAL A 37 49.99 16.47 74.85
C VAL A 37 48.74 17.34 74.65
N ARG A 38 48.87 18.36 73.82
CA ARG A 38 47.81 19.21 73.28
C ARG A 38 47.50 18.79 71.85
N GLY A 39 46.29 18.30 71.60
CA GLY A 39 45.89 17.71 70.33
C GLY A 39 45.75 16.17 70.41
N PRO A 40 45.51 15.49 69.29
CA PRO A 40 45.24 14.06 69.28
C PRO A 40 46.48 13.24 69.66
N ARG A 41 46.46 12.62 70.84
CA ARG A 41 47.54 11.73 71.32
C ARG A 41 47.83 10.58 70.35
N ASN A 42 46.79 10.03 69.73
CA ASN A 42 46.89 8.99 68.71
C ASN A 42 46.29 9.49 67.40
N ARG A 43 47.07 9.42 66.32
CA ARG A 43 46.64 9.77 64.97
C ARG A 43 46.73 8.56 64.07
N HIS A 44 45.84 8.47 63.10
CA HIS A 44 45.82 7.44 62.08
C HIS A 44 46.01 8.02 60.68
N CYS A 45 46.75 7.33 59.82
CA CYS A 45 46.88 7.69 58.41
C CYS A 45 45.56 7.43 57.67
N LEU A 46 44.96 8.47 57.11
CA LEU A 46 43.69 8.39 56.40
C LEU A 46 43.87 8.05 54.92
N ALA A 47 42.79 7.61 54.26
CA ALA A 47 42.78 7.39 52.81
C ALA A 47 43.09 8.67 52.00
N THR A 48 42.96 9.85 52.62
CA THR A 48 43.36 11.16 52.08
C THR A 48 44.87 11.40 52.10
N LEU A 49 45.67 10.43 52.58
CA LEU A 49 47.13 10.52 52.75
C LEU A 49 47.58 11.59 53.77
N SER A 50 46.70 11.92 54.70
CA SER A 50 46.96 12.82 55.83
C SER A 50 46.71 12.09 57.16
N TRP A 51 47.43 12.49 58.21
CA TRP A 51 47.13 12.03 59.57
C TRP A 51 45.81 12.65 60.04
N SER A 52 44.99 11.86 60.74
CA SER A 52 43.73 12.33 61.33
C SER A 52 43.97 13.39 62.41
N GLY A 53 43.09 14.40 62.46
CA GLY A 53 43.15 15.52 63.41
C GLY A 53 44.31 16.49 63.18
N GLU A 54 44.41 17.52 64.03
CA GLU A 54 45.50 18.52 64.00
C GLU A 54 46.84 17.97 64.54
N ASP A 55 47.93 18.70 64.30
CA ASP A 55 49.28 18.31 64.76
C ASP A 55 49.42 18.49 66.29
N PRO A 56 49.81 17.44 67.05
CA PRO A 56 49.93 17.54 68.50
C PRO A 56 51.13 18.38 68.95
N SER A 57 51.00 19.09 70.06
CA SER A 57 52.05 19.90 70.71
C SER A 57 52.17 19.55 72.20
N CYS A 58 53.26 19.92 72.88
CA CYS A 58 53.42 19.66 74.32
C CYS A 58 53.30 20.95 75.13
N SER A 59 52.47 20.93 76.19
CA SER A 59 52.15 22.08 77.05
C SER A 59 52.41 21.76 78.51
N ASN A 60 52.87 22.73 79.32
CA ASN A 60 53.14 22.54 80.75
C ASN A 60 51.88 22.55 81.65
N GLN A 61 50.69 22.46 81.06
CA GLN A 61 49.42 22.48 81.78
C GLN A 61 49.04 21.07 82.27
N THR A 62 49.20 20.83 83.56
CA THR A 62 48.86 19.57 84.22
C THR A 62 47.52 19.70 84.93
N ASN A 63 46.41 19.43 84.22
CA ASN A 63 45.03 19.14 84.69
C ASN A 63 43.98 19.48 83.61
N THR A 64 44.35 19.27 82.34
CA THR A 64 43.52 19.63 81.18
C THR A 64 43.67 18.54 80.14
N CYS A 65 42.55 18.05 79.62
CA CYS A 65 42.53 17.16 78.47
C CYS A 65 42.33 18.00 77.21
N PHE A 66 43.18 17.77 76.22
CA PHE A 66 43.12 18.48 74.95
C PHE A 66 42.61 17.60 73.83
N SER A 67 41.72 18.15 73.02
CA SER A 67 40.98 17.52 71.93
C SER A 67 40.23 16.23 72.35
N PRO A 68 38.97 16.07 71.95
CA PRO A 68 38.22 14.84 72.21
C PRO A 68 38.93 13.59 71.65
N PRO A 69 38.74 12.40 72.25
CA PRO A 69 39.33 11.17 71.73
C PRO A 69 38.80 10.85 70.32
N TYR A 70 39.73 10.71 69.36
CA TYR A 70 39.40 10.43 67.97
C TYR A 70 38.82 9.01 67.83
N MET A 71 37.63 8.93 67.23
CA MET A 71 36.98 7.70 66.83
C MET A 71 36.39 7.89 65.42
N PRO A 72 36.45 6.88 64.53
CA PRO A 72 35.93 7.03 63.17
C PRO A 72 34.43 7.34 63.15
N ASN A 73 34.00 8.29 62.31
CA ASN A 73 32.60 8.67 62.10
C ASN A 73 31.85 9.12 63.37
N THR A 74 32.57 9.67 64.37
CA THR A 74 31.98 10.26 65.58
C THR A 74 32.00 11.79 65.54
N ARG A 75 31.19 12.39 66.41
CA ARG A 75 31.18 13.83 66.70
C ARG A 75 30.97 14.03 68.20
N THR A 76 31.48 15.13 68.72
CA THR A 76 31.18 15.54 70.10
C THR A 76 29.79 16.16 70.18
N ARG A 77 29.07 15.86 71.26
CA ARG A 77 27.77 16.42 71.59
C ARG A 77 27.96 17.26 72.86
N SER A 78 27.83 18.58 72.73
CA SER A 78 27.94 19.48 73.88
C SER A 78 26.69 19.41 74.75
N ARG A 79 26.88 19.36 76.07
CA ARG A 79 25.83 19.42 77.11
C ARG A 79 25.47 20.87 77.48
N ALA A 80 25.47 21.80 76.52
CA ALA A 80 25.16 23.19 76.80
C ALA A 80 23.68 23.38 77.19
N ARG A 81 23.41 24.15 78.26
CA ARG A 81 22.05 24.61 78.62
C ARG A 81 21.47 25.45 77.47
N PRO A 82 20.17 25.29 77.13
CA PRO A 82 19.56 25.82 75.92
C PRO A 82 19.36 27.35 75.84
N GLU A 83 20.00 28.16 76.69
CA GLU A 83 19.76 29.61 76.75
C GLU A 83 20.89 30.49 76.17
N GLN A 84 21.93 29.91 75.54
CA GLN A 84 22.99 30.68 74.85
C GLN A 84 23.32 30.17 73.44
N ILE A 85 22.39 29.49 72.78
CA ILE A 85 22.59 29.01 71.41
C ILE A 85 22.16 30.11 70.44
N SER A 86 23.12 30.90 69.96
CA SER A 86 22.93 31.68 68.74
C SER A 86 22.92 30.74 67.53
N MET A 87 22.05 31.01 66.57
CA MET A 87 21.67 30.14 65.44
C MET A 87 22.77 29.86 64.40
N PHE A 88 24.04 30.10 64.73
CA PHE A 88 25.22 29.87 63.87
C PHE A 88 26.40 29.16 64.56
N SER A 89 26.28 28.69 65.80
CA SER A 89 27.35 27.91 66.44
C SER A 89 27.21 26.41 66.14
N LEU A 90 27.51 26.02 64.90
CA LEU A 90 27.91 24.66 64.56
C LEU A 90 29.25 24.37 65.26
N ASP A 91 29.28 23.29 66.04
CA ASP A 91 30.47 22.65 66.60
C ASP A 91 31.56 23.63 67.06
N ILE A 92 31.37 24.24 68.23
CA ILE A 92 32.50 24.87 68.92
C ILE A 92 33.44 23.74 69.31
N ASP A 93 34.47 23.50 68.48
CA ASP A 93 35.62 22.65 68.78
C ASP A 93 36.38 23.29 69.95
N ARG A 94 35.81 23.09 71.13
CA ARG A 94 36.49 23.38 72.38
C ARG A 94 37.58 22.33 72.50
N ASP A 95 38.83 22.76 72.37
CA ASP A 95 39.97 21.87 72.42
C ASP A 95 40.57 21.70 73.82
N ASP A 96 40.05 22.37 74.86
CA ASP A 96 40.59 22.34 76.22
C ASP A 96 39.50 22.06 77.30
N TYR A 97 39.63 20.92 77.99
CA TYR A 97 38.69 20.45 79.01
C TYR A 97 39.37 20.28 80.35
N LYS A 98 38.82 20.87 81.42
CA LYS A 98 39.41 20.73 82.76
C LYS A 98 39.21 19.32 83.30
N SER A 99 40.16 18.84 84.10
CA SER A 99 40.02 17.58 84.83
C SER A 99 38.72 17.59 85.65
N GLY A 100 37.87 16.58 85.44
CA GLY A 100 36.52 16.45 86.00
C GLY A 100 35.39 16.75 85.01
N GLU A 101 35.68 17.35 83.85
CA GLU A 101 34.69 17.55 82.79
C GLU A 101 34.38 16.26 82.03
N VAL A 102 33.10 16.09 81.66
CA VAL A 102 32.59 14.94 80.90
C VAL A 102 31.95 15.46 79.61
N ILE A 103 32.34 14.87 78.49
CA ILE A 103 31.75 15.15 77.16
C ILE A 103 31.00 13.93 76.64
N GLU A 104 29.97 14.16 75.84
CA GLU A 104 29.25 13.10 75.13
C GLU A 104 29.82 12.97 73.71
N ILE A 105 30.07 11.74 73.27
CA ILE A 105 30.52 11.44 71.91
C ILE A 105 29.45 10.56 71.27
N ALA A 106 28.93 11.00 70.13
CA ALA A 106 27.86 10.34 69.39
C ALA A 106 28.29 10.08 67.94
N CYS A 107 27.57 9.23 67.23
CA CYS A 107 27.82 9.01 65.81
C CYS A 107 27.46 10.25 64.97
N GLN A 108 28.19 10.45 63.87
CA GLN A 108 27.84 11.43 62.85
C GLN A 108 26.52 11.04 62.15
N PRO A 109 25.77 12.01 61.58
CA PRO A 109 24.58 11.70 60.80
C PRO A 109 24.85 10.66 59.71
N GLY A 110 24.01 9.63 59.61
CA GLY A 110 24.19 8.51 58.68
C GLY A 110 25.02 7.34 59.22
N TYR A 111 25.54 7.45 60.45
CA TYR A 111 26.21 6.38 61.18
C TYR A 111 25.51 6.10 62.51
N LYS A 112 25.54 4.85 62.97
CA LYS A 112 24.93 4.42 64.23
C LYS A 112 25.71 3.27 64.85
N ASP A 113 25.85 3.30 66.17
CA ASP A 113 26.32 2.16 66.93
C ASP A 113 25.12 1.25 67.30
N PRO A 114 25.24 -0.09 67.17
CA PRO A 114 24.12 -1.00 67.41
C PRO A 114 23.57 -0.98 68.84
N GLU A 115 24.41 -0.67 69.82
CA GLU A 115 24.10 -0.81 71.25
C GLU A 115 23.93 0.55 71.96
N ARG A 116 24.61 1.60 71.48
CA ARG A 116 24.69 2.89 72.18
C ARG A 116 24.40 4.07 71.26
N ASP A 117 23.69 5.07 71.77
CA ASP A 117 23.44 6.31 71.03
C ASP A 117 24.59 7.32 71.20
N TYR A 118 25.25 7.28 72.35
CA TYR A 118 26.44 8.03 72.68
C TYR A 118 27.26 7.31 73.77
N VAL A 119 28.51 7.74 73.95
CA VAL A 119 29.36 7.38 75.10
C VAL A 119 29.82 8.64 75.80
N GLU A 120 30.00 8.57 77.12
CA GLU A 120 30.60 9.64 77.90
C GLU A 120 32.14 9.46 77.93
N ALA A 121 32.87 10.54 77.68
CA ALA A 121 34.32 10.62 77.85
C ALA A 121 34.62 11.59 78.99
N ALA A 122 35.27 11.09 80.05
CA ALA A 122 35.61 11.88 81.23
C ALA A 122 37.10 12.27 81.18
N CYS A 123 37.40 13.54 81.43
CA CYS A 123 38.77 14.01 81.60
C CYS A 123 39.25 13.76 83.03
N VAL A 124 40.21 12.87 83.24
CA VAL A 124 40.77 12.55 84.57
C VAL A 124 42.25 12.92 84.59
N GLY A 125 42.60 14.01 85.27
CA GLY A 125 43.94 14.59 85.26
C GLY A 125 44.25 15.19 83.88
N SER A 126 44.95 14.41 83.04
CA SER A 126 45.31 14.77 81.67
C SER A 126 44.98 13.68 80.64
N GLU A 127 44.20 12.67 81.04
CA GLU A 127 43.80 11.55 80.17
C GLU A 127 42.28 11.45 80.04
N TRP A 128 41.84 11.15 78.82
CA TRP A 128 40.46 10.77 78.56
C TRP A 128 40.20 9.32 78.98
N LYS A 129 39.23 9.13 79.88
CA LYS A 129 38.64 7.83 80.16
C LYS A 129 37.34 7.71 79.36
N VAL A 130 37.36 6.89 78.32
CA VAL A 130 36.26 6.70 77.38
C VAL A 130 36.14 5.23 77.00
N THR A 131 34.94 4.79 76.70
CA THR A 131 34.70 3.47 76.09
C THR A 131 34.53 3.63 74.58
N LYS A 132 35.03 2.66 73.80
CA LYS A 132 34.95 2.71 72.34
C LYS A 132 33.48 2.72 71.88
N LEU A 133 33.16 3.62 70.95
CA LEU A 133 31.89 3.67 70.21
C LEU A 133 32.14 3.23 68.76
N ASN A 134 31.36 2.27 68.24
CA ASN A 134 31.51 1.70 66.91
C ASN A 134 30.44 2.23 65.96
N CYS A 135 30.72 3.37 65.32
CA CYS A 135 29.79 4.00 64.40
C CYS A 135 29.86 3.39 62.98
N GLU A 136 28.90 2.53 62.66
CA GLU A 136 28.77 1.91 61.33
C GLU A 136 27.76 2.65 60.45
N ARG A 137 27.92 2.57 59.12
CA ARG A 137 26.98 3.17 58.15
C ARG A 137 25.58 2.58 58.36
N VAL A 138 24.60 3.44 58.56
CA VAL A 138 23.20 3.04 58.75
C VAL A 138 22.68 2.35 57.48
N HIS A 139 21.96 1.25 57.65
CA HIS A 139 21.24 0.61 56.57
C HIS A 139 20.04 1.47 56.15
N CYS A 140 20.03 1.88 54.89
CA CYS A 140 18.89 2.52 54.25
C CYS A 140 17.86 1.46 53.84
N GLY A 141 16.57 1.82 53.89
CA GLY A 141 15.51 1.00 53.30
C GLY A 141 15.69 0.86 51.78
N PRO A 142 14.99 -0.07 51.13
CA PRO A 142 15.01 -0.18 49.68
C PRO A 142 14.49 1.11 49.03
N ILE A 143 15.19 1.57 48.00
CA ILE A 143 14.69 2.61 47.09
C ILE A 143 13.52 1.99 46.32
N ARG A 144 12.43 2.75 46.18
CA ARG A 144 11.27 2.32 45.39
C ARG A 144 11.64 2.29 43.93
N ASP A 145 11.21 1.27 43.23
CA ASP A 145 11.41 1.21 41.78
C ASP A 145 10.61 2.32 41.09
N PRO A 146 11.20 3.00 40.08
CA PRO A 146 10.46 3.91 39.23
C PRO A 146 9.30 3.18 38.52
N PRO A 147 8.18 3.86 38.23
CA PRO A 147 7.18 3.34 37.31
C PRO A 147 7.84 2.92 35.99
N HIS A 148 7.58 1.70 35.53
CA HIS A 148 8.20 1.15 34.30
C HIS A 148 9.75 1.17 34.32
N GLY A 149 10.35 0.92 35.48
CA GLY A 149 11.79 0.73 35.63
C GLY A 149 12.13 -0.06 36.89
N HIS A 150 13.41 -0.16 37.20
CA HIS A 150 13.91 -0.80 38.42
C HIS A 150 15.21 -0.16 38.89
N VAL A 151 15.51 -0.29 40.17
CA VAL A 151 16.75 0.23 40.77
C VAL A 151 17.79 -0.88 40.91
N VAL A 152 18.99 -0.62 40.40
CA VAL A 152 20.16 -1.49 40.52
C VAL A 152 21.15 -0.86 41.49
N TYR A 153 21.39 -1.49 42.64
CA TYR A 153 22.39 -1.02 43.61
C TYR A 153 23.80 -1.32 43.08
N LYS A 154 24.68 -0.32 43.06
CA LYS A 154 26.08 -0.51 42.63
C LYS A 154 26.91 -1.26 43.66
N SER A 155 26.56 -1.15 44.94
CA SER A 155 27.29 -1.75 46.05
C SER A 155 26.34 -2.27 47.13
N ASP A 156 26.26 -1.59 48.27
CA ASP A 156 25.38 -1.93 49.38
C ASP A 156 24.17 -0.99 49.48
N ARG A 157 23.37 -1.16 50.54
CA ARG A 157 22.23 -0.30 50.87
C ARG A 157 22.49 0.49 52.14
N ARG A 158 23.70 0.98 52.33
CA ARG A 158 24.07 1.76 53.52
C ARG A 158 24.23 3.23 53.14
N TYR A 159 24.19 4.13 54.12
CA TYR A 159 24.38 5.57 53.92
C TYR A 159 25.57 5.88 52.99
N GLN A 160 25.42 6.79 52.01
CA GLN A 160 26.41 7.10 50.94
C GLN A 160 26.63 6.00 49.87
N ALA A 161 25.82 4.93 49.82
CA ALA A 161 25.83 4.00 48.70
C ALA A 161 25.18 4.60 47.45
N GLU A 162 25.68 4.22 46.28
CA GLU A 162 25.10 4.59 44.99
C GLU A 162 24.20 3.49 44.41
N ALA A 163 23.11 3.91 43.77
CA ALA A 163 22.23 3.06 42.98
C ALA A 163 21.92 3.73 41.63
N LEU A 164 21.58 2.93 40.63
CA LEU A 164 21.21 3.37 39.30
C LEU A 164 19.74 3.04 39.05
N ALA A 165 18.95 4.02 38.62
CA ALA A 165 17.62 3.78 38.08
C ALA A 165 17.73 3.35 36.61
N VAL A 166 17.15 2.21 36.26
CA VAL A 166 17.16 1.64 34.91
C VAL A 166 15.73 1.59 34.40
N CYS A 167 15.45 2.29 33.31
CA CYS A 167 14.13 2.27 32.67
C CYS A 167 13.92 0.95 31.91
N ALA A 168 12.69 0.47 31.87
CA ALA A 168 12.30 -0.63 30.99
C ALA A 168 12.44 -0.23 29.52
N GLU A 169 12.52 -1.22 28.63
CA GLU A 169 12.58 -0.96 27.18
C GLU A 169 11.38 -0.12 26.72
N GLY A 170 11.65 0.89 25.91
CA GLY A 170 10.63 1.83 25.44
C GLY A 170 10.28 2.94 26.44
N PHE A 171 11.07 3.12 27.50
CA PHE A 171 10.91 4.22 28.45
C PHE A 171 12.23 4.97 28.67
N ILE A 172 12.15 6.29 28.86
CA ILE A 172 13.28 7.15 29.25
C ILE A 172 12.99 7.87 30.57
N ALA A 173 14.04 8.16 31.34
CA ALA A 173 13.92 8.92 32.58
C ALA A 173 13.72 10.41 32.30
N ASP A 174 12.69 11.01 32.91
CA ASP A 174 12.48 12.46 32.89
C ASP A 174 13.16 13.11 34.11
N CYS A 175 14.36 13.63 33.90
CA CYS A 175 15.12 14.36 34.93
C CYS A 175 14.77 15.86 34.89
N GLY A 176 13.54 16.21 35.25
CA GLY A 176 13.08 17.60 35.30
C GLY A 176 13.73 18.41 36.45
N PRO A 177 14.08 19.70 36.26
CA PRO A 177 14.70 20.55 37.29
C PRO A 177 13.71 21.07 38.36
N SER A 178 12.54 20.48 38.52
CA SER A 178 11.50 21.02 39.42
C SER A 178 10.71 19.92 40.12
N SER A 179 10.74 20.00 41.46
CA SER A 179 10.09 19.14 42.45
C SER A 179 10.86 17.86 42.79
N GLY A 180 11.42 17.84 44.00
CA GLY A 180 12.28 16.79 44.54
C GLY A 180 11.62 15.44 44.84
N THR A 181 10.65 15.01 44.02
CA THR A 181 10.13 13.64 43.95
C THR A 181 9.47 13.42 42.58
N GLN A 182 10.22 13.21 41.49
CA GLN A 182 9.63 12.77 40.22
C GLN A 182 10.51 11.72 39.55
N ASP A 183 10.36 10.49 40.02
CA ASP A 183 10.82 9.28 39.32
C ASP A 183 9.76 8.97 38.25
N SER A 184 9.74 9.75 37.17
CA SER A 184 8.75 9.64 36.08
C SER A 184 9.43 9.15 34.81
N THR A 185 8.89 8.06 34.24
CA THR A 185 9.33 7.52 32.96
C THR A 185 8.42 8.00 31.84
N ILE A 186 9.01 8.43 30.73
CA ILE A 186 8.28 8.82 29.52
C ILE A 186 8.37 7.67 28.53
N ALA A 187 7.21 7.23 28.03
CA ALA A 187 7.14 6.24 26.96
C ALA A 187 7.71 6.82 25.66
N ILE A 188 8.67 6.11 25.07
CA ILE A 188 9.16 6.37 23.72
C ILE A 188 8.05 5.96 22.75
N THR A 189 7.72 6.84 21.81
CA THR A 189 6.77 6.55 20.75
C THR A 189 7.36 6.94 19.41
N CYS A 190 7.02 6.20 18.37
CA CYS A 190 7.40 6.54 17.01
C CYS A 190 6.47 7.63 16.43
N PRO A 191 6.96 8.48 15.51
CA PRO A 191 6.10 9.45 14.85
C PRO A 191 5.03 8.74 14.03
N ARG A 192 3.92 9.44 13.78
CA ARG A 192 2.86 8.91 12.91
C ARG A 192 3.39 8.68 11.50
N LEU A 193 3.38 7.42 11.04
CA LEU A 193 3.67 7.09 9.66
C LEU A 193 2.56 7.64 8.76
N ASP A 194 2.96 8.40 7.75
CA ASP A 194 2.09 8.79 6.66
C ASP A 194 1.88 7.59 5.73
N ALA A 195 0.65 7.41 5.27
CA ALA A 195 0.34 6.37 4.29
C ALA A 195 1.08 6.65 2.97
N PRO A 196 1.64 5.63 2.29
CA PRO A 196 2.24 5.83 0.98
C PRO A 196 1.16 6.28 -0.02
N GLU A 197 1.56 7.07 -1.01
CA GLU A 197 0.69 7.45 -2.11
C GLU A 197 0.15 6.19 -2.80
N ASN A 198 -1.16 6.16 -3.09
CA ASN A 198 -1.85 4.98 -3.62
C ASN A 198 -1.76 3.72 -2.73
N GLY A 199 -1.66 3.91 -1.41
CA GLY A 199 -1.74 2.84 -0.42
C GLY A 199 -2.34 3.28 0.90
N GLY A 200 -2.18 2.44 1.91
CA GLY A 200 -2.76 2.62 3.22
C GLY A 200 -1.98 1.87 4.30
N ILE A 201 -2.36 2.12 5.55
CA ILE A 201 -1.83 1.45 6.74
C ILE A 201 -3.03 0.82 7.45
N SER A 202 -3.01 -0.50 7.65
CA SER A 202 -4.20 -1.24 8.14
C SER A 202 -4.29 -1.30 9.67
N THR A 203 -3.15 -1.28 10.36
CA THR A 203 -3.06 -1.25 11.82
C THR A 203 -2.21 -0.07 12.27
N TYR A 204 -2.62 0.64 13.33
CA TYR A 204 -1.97 1.87 13.74
C TYR A 204 -1.72 1.89 15.25
N SER A 205 -0.45 1.75 15.63
CA SER A 205 0.08 1.96 16.99
C SER A 205 1.45 2.62 16.85
N THR A 206 1.85 3.44 17.80
CA THR A 206 3.15 4.14 17.84
C THR A 206 4.01 3.69 19.01
N GLU A 207 3.57 2.69 19.76
CA GLU A 207 4.30 2.13 20.91
C GLU A 207 5.54 1.38 20.44
N VAL A 208 6.60 1.33 21.25
CA VAL A 208 7.79 0.54 20.93
C VAL A 208 7.41 -0.93 20.74
N ASN A 209 8.04 -1.59 19.76
CA ASN A 209 7.74 -2.95 19.31
C ASN A 209 6.36 -3.15 18.65
N SER A 210 5.55 -2.11 18.52
CA SER A 210 4.35 -2.19 17.70
C SER A 210 4.71 -2.40 16.22
N ILE A 211 3.86 -3.17 15.53
CA ILE A 211 4.00 -3.47 14.10
C ILE A 211 2.83 -2.85 13.35
N VAL A 212 3.14 -2.03 12.35
CA VAL A 212 2.15 -1.51 11.41
C VAL A 212 2.32 -2.17 10.06
N LYS A 213 1.19 -2.50 9.42
CA LYS A 213 1.16 -3.13 8.10
C LYS A 213 0.80 -2.11 7.04
N VAL A 214 1.70 -1.95 6.07
CA VAL A 214 1.53 -1.10 4.90
C VAL A 214 0.96 -1.95 3.76
N HIS A 215 -0.03 -1.42 3.06
CA HIS A 215 -0.62 -2.07 1.89
C HIS A 215 -0.78 -1.07 0.76
N CYS A 216 -0.84 -1.56 -0.48
CA CYS A 216 -1.09 -0.74 -1.65
C CYS A 216 -2.52 -0.94 -2.15
N ASN A 217 -3.08 0.12 -2.76
CA ASN A 217 -4.37 0.04 -3.42
C ASN A 217 -4.31 -0.94 -4.61
N HIS A 218 -5.47 -1.44 -5.04
CA HIS A 218 -5.53 -2.30 -6.22
C HIS A 218 -4.93 -1.59 -7.44
N GLY A 219 -4.16 -2.34 -8.25
CA GLY A 219 -3.41 -1.79 -9.39
C GLY A 219 -2.00 -1.32 -9.06
N TYR A 220 -1.60 -1.36 -7.80
CA TYR A 220 -0.27 -0.99 -7.32
C TYR A 220 0.46 -2.18 -6.68
N GLU A 221 1.78 -2.16 -6.77
CA GLU A 221 2.71 -3.13 -6.21
C GLU A 221 3.51 -2.50 -5.07
N LEU A 222 3.67 -3.24 -3.99
CA LEU A 222 4.40 -2.80 -2.81
C LEU A 222 5.91 -3.03 -3.02
N ILE A 223 6.67 -1.94 -3.07
CA ILE A 223 8.14 -1.96 -3.14
C ILE A 223 8.68 -1.55 -1.76
N GLY A 224 9.44 -2.45 -1.13
CA GLY A 224 9.96 -2.28 0.21
C GLY A 224 9.29 -3.21 1.23
N PRO A 225 9.47 -2.96 2.54
CA PRO A 225 8.89 -3.81 3.58
C PRO A 225 7.38 -3.58 3.73
N GLU A 226 6.61 -4.67 3.80
CA GLU A 226 5.17 -4.65 4.07
C GLU A 226 4.86 -4.32 5.54
N GLN A 227 5.80 -4.61 6.44
CA GLN A 227 5.65 -4.44 7.88
C GLN A 227 6.73 -3.52 8.42
N LYS A 228 6.34 -2.63 9.33
CA LYS A 228 7.21 -1.69 10.00
C LYS A 228 7.09 -1.86 11.50
N GLN A 229 8.22 -1.99 12.19
CA GLN A 229 8.30 -2.08 13.64
C GLN A 229 8.83 -0.77 14.25
N CYS A 230 8.17 -0.29 15.30
CA CYS A 230 8.65 0.86 16.06
C CYS A 230 9.83 0.45 16.95
N LEU A 231 11.00 1.04 16.74
CA LEU A 231 12.22 0.71 17.48
C LEU A 231 12.29 1.48 18.82
N PRO A 232 13.04 0.97 19.81
CA PRO A 232 13.33 1.69 21.06
C PRO A 232 14.03 3.04 20.86
N THR A 233 14.51 3.34 19.65
CA THR A 233 15.07 4.65 19.28
C THR A 233 14.01 5.71 18.96
N GLY A 234 12.72 5.35 18.96
CA GLY A 234 11.61 6.22 18.54
C GLY A 234 11.51 6.38 17.02
N LYS A 235 12.13 5.48 16.25
CA LYS A 235 12.09 5.47 14.78
C LYS A 235 11.51 4.16 14.26
N TRP A 236 10.80 4.22 13.14
CA TRP A 236 10.37 3.03 12.41
C TRP A 236 11.57 2.36 11.74
N ASP A 237 11.58 1.04 11.73
CA ASP A 237 12.61 0.23 11.07
C ASP A 237 12.47 0.22 9.53
N GLY A 238 13.49 -0.32 8.85
CA GLY A 238 13.51 -0.56 7.41
C GLY A 238 13.45 0.68 6.51
N GLU A 239 13.58 0.47 5.20
CA GLU A 239 13.54 1.54 4.19
C GLU A 239 12.11 1.98 3.83
N ARG A 240 11.95 3.17 3.23
CA ARG A 240 10.63 3.67 2.80
C ARG A 240 9.88 2.64 1.93
N THR A 241 8.59 2.45 2.20
CA THR A 241 7.71 1.61 1.37
C THR A 241 7.01 2.50 0.34
N ILE A 242 6.98 2.09 -0.92
CA ILE A 242 6.38 2.85 -2.03
C ILE A 242 5.42 1.93 -2.78
N CYS A 243 4.24 2.45 -3.12
CA CYS A 243 3.29 1.76 -3.99
C CYS A 243 3.52 2.19 -5.43
N LYS A 244 4.15 1.31 -6.21
CA LYS A 244 4.43 1.56 -7.63
C LYS A 244 3.29 1.02 -8.48
N GLU A 245 2.91 1.74 -9.51
CA GLU A 245 1.89 1.26 -10.45
C GLU A 245 2.33 -0.05 -11.13
N ARG A 246 1.43 -1.03 -11.21
CA ARG A 246 1.68 -2.28 -11.92
C ARG A 246 1.60 -2.07 -13.43
N ASP A 247 2.44 -2.77 -14.18
CA ASP A 247 2.42 -2.74 -15.64
C ASP A 247 1.32 -3.66 -16.19
N CYS A 248 0.58 -3.22 -17.22
CA CYS A 248 -0.29 -4.09 -18.00
C CYS A 248 0.47 -4.91 -19.05
N GLY A 249 1.77 -4.66 -19.20
CA GLY A 249 2.61 -5.26 -20.22
C GLY A 249 2.55 -4.48 -21.54
N PRO A 250 3.19 -5.01 -22.60
CA PRO A 250 3.19 -4.36 -23.90
C PRO A 250 1.76 -4.15 -24.41
N VAL A 251 1.57 -3.07 -25.17
CA VAL A 251 0.29 -2.80 -25.82
C VAL A 251 -0.15 -3.98 -26.70
N PRO A 252 -1.46 -4.29 -26.74
CA PRO A 252 -1.96 -5.41 -27.53
C PRO A 252 -1.73 -5.18 -29.03
N THR A 253 -1.44 -6.26 -29.75
CA THR A 253 -1.34 -6.24 -31.21
C THR A 253 -2.74 -6.39 -31.81
N VAL A 254 -3.13 -5.47 -32.70
CA VAL A 254 -4.43 -5.48 -33.38
C VAL A 254 -4.20 -5.63 -34.88
N VAL A 255 -4.91 -6.56 -35.52
CA VAL A 255 -4.82 -6.76 -36.98
C VAL A 255 -5.48 -5.58 -37.69
N ASN A 256 -4.85 -5.09 -38.76
CA ASN A 256 -5.26 -3.90 -39.51
C ASN A 256 -5.36 -2.62 -38.66
N GLY A 257 -4.52 -2.51 -37.63
CA GLY A 257 -4.45 -1.34 -36.77
C GLY A 257 -3.19 -1.29 -35.94
N ARG A 258 -3.02 -0.19 -35.22
CA ARG A 258 -1.89 0.08 -34.33
C ARG A 258 -2.40 0.64 -33.01
N VAL A 259 -1.88 0.12 -31.91
CA VAL A 259 -2.11 0.66 -30.58
C VAL A 259 -0.88 1.45 -30.14
N THR A 260 -1.08 2.70 -29.73
CA THR A 260 -0.01 3.55 -29.18
C THR A 260 -0.37 4.00 -27.78
N ALA A 261 0.57 3.88 -26.84
CA ALA A 261 0.42 4.32 -25.46
C ALA A 261 1.66 5.12 -25.03
N GLU A 262 1.45 6.18 -24.25
CA GLU A 262 2.54 6.88 -23.58
C GLU A 262 2.98 6.14 -22.31
N LYS A 263 2.02 5.48 -21.64
CA LYS A 263 2.23 4.76 -20.39
C LYS A 263 1.47 3.44 -20.40
N THR A 264 2.14 2.35 -20.00
CA THR A 264 1.56 0.99 -19.95
C THR A 264 1.18 0.54 -18.54
N THR A 265 1.44 1.36 -17.53
CA THR A 265 1.12 1.08 -16.12
C THR A 265 -0.33 1.42 -15.79
N PHE A 266 -0.80 0.97 -14.62
CA PHE A 266 -2.18 1.12 -14.15
C PHE A 266 -2.72 2.55 -14.29
N GLY A 267 -3.90 2.68 -14.92
CA GLY A 267 -4.51 3.97 -15.27
C GLY A 267 -3.99 4.59 -16.58
N GLY A 268 -2.91 4.05 -17.16
CA GLY A 268 -2.39 4.44 -18.46
C GLY A 268 -3.42 4.24 -19.57
N ARG A 269 -3.43 5.13 -20.57
CA ARG A 269 -4.33 5.09 -21.71
C ARG A 269 -3.55 4.82 -22.99
N ALA A 270 -4.13 4.00 -23.85
CA ALA A 270 -3.63 3.73 -25.19
C ALA A 270 -4.72 4.07 -26.21
N THR A 271 -4.30 4.48 -27.40
CA THR A 271 -5.20 4.83 -28.51
C THR A 271 -5.04 3.81 -29.61
N LEU A 272 -6.15 3.22 -30.04
CA LEU A 272 -6.24 2.34 -31.19
C LEU A 272 -6.48 3.16 -32.46
N THR A 273 -5.53 3.11 -33.38
CA THR A 273 -5.66 3.68 -34.72
C THR A 273 -5.79 2.57 -35.73
N CYS A 274 -6.91 2.51 -36.43
CA CYS A 274 -7.12 1.53 -37.49
C CYS A 274 -6.42 1.96 -38.80
N ASP A 275 -5.93 0.99 -39.55
CA ASP A 275 -5.34 1.20 -40.88
C ASP A 275 -6.38 1.75 -41.88
N PRO A 276 -5.95 2.29 -43.04
CA PRO A 276 -6.89 2.67 -44.10
C PRO A 276 -7.82 1.50 -44.46
N ASP A 277 -9.06 1.81 -44.80
CA ASP A 277 -10.13 0.84 -45.13
C ASP A 277 -10.62 -0.05 -43.99
N THR A 278 -10.28 0.25 -42.73
CA THR A 278 -10.80 -0.46 -41.57
C THR A 278 -11.44 0.47 -40.54
N THR A 279 -12.33 -0.09 -39.71
CA THR A 279 -12.95 0.61 -38.57
C THR A 279 -12.94 -0.28 -37.34
N ALA A 280 -12.79 0.35 -36.17
CA ALA A 280 -12.79 -0.35 -34.90
C ALA A 280 -14.15 -1.04 -34.65
N SER A 281 -14.11 -2.21 -34.02
CA SER A 281 -15.30 -2.95 -33.59
C SER A 281 -16.02 -2.32 -32.40
N SER A 282 -15.40 -1.31 -31.77
CA SER A 282 -15.94 -0.53 -30.65
C SER A 282 -16.17 0.90 -31.09
N ASP A 283 -17.15 1.56 -30.49
CA ASP A 283 -17.39 3.00 -30.66
C ASP A 283 -16.29 3.85 -30.00
N THR A 284 -15.49 3.24 -29.12
CA THR A 284 -14.33 3.86 -28.48
C THR A 284 -13.02 3.32 -29.04
N ASP A 285 -12.10 4.23 -29.35
CA ASP A 285 -10.72 3.97 -29.76
C ASP A 285 -9.74 3.97 -28.57
N SER A 286 -10.21 4.27 -27.37
CA SER A 286 -9.39 4.31 -26.16
C SER A 286 -9.36 2.97 -25.43
N LEU A 287 -8.15 2.46 -25.19
CA LEU A 287 -7.86 1.38 -24.25
C LEU A 287 -7.31 1.98 -22.95
N HIS A 288 -7.53 1.31 -21.83
CA HIS A 288 -6.88 1.70 -20.57
C HIS A 288 -6.36 0.50 -19.80
N CYS A 289 -5.26 0.69 -19.09
CA CYS A 289 -4.69 -0.32 -18.21
C CYS A 289 -5.52 -0.39 -16.92
N GLY A 290 -6.33 -1.44 -16.81
CA GLY A 290 -7.24 -1.67 -15.69
C GLY A 290 -6.94 -2.99 -14.97
N LEU A 291 -7.94 -3.51 -14.26
CA LEU A 291 -7.83 -4.74 -13.48
C LEU A 291 -8.88 -5.76 -13.92
N ILE A 292 -8.45 -7.01 -14.07
CA ILE A 292 -9.30 -8.19 -14.24
C ILE A 292 -8.79 -9.23 -13.24
N ASP A 293 -9.64 -9.71 -12.34
CA ASP A 293 -9.30 -10.69 -11.31
C ASP A 293 -8.01 -10.37 -10.52
N ASN A 294 -7.88 -9.10 -10.09
CA ASN A 294 -6.71 -8.56 -9.36
C ASN A 294 -5.38 -8.57 -10.14
N LYS A 295 -5.42 -8.83 -11.45
CA LYS A 295 -4.29 -8.71 -12.37
C LYS A 295 -4.47 -7.52 -13.30
N THR A 296 -3.40 -6.77 -13.54
CA THR A 296 -3.42 -5.66 -14.50
C THR A 296 -3.57 -6.17 -15.93
N SER A 297 -4.49 -5.60 -16.69
CA SER A 297 -4.73 -5.95 -18.10
C SER A 297 -5.34 -4.79 -18.87
N TRP A 298 -5.08 -4.72 -20.18
CA TRP A 298 -5.68 -3.73 -21.06
C TRP A 298 -7.18 -3.97 -21.23
N LEU A 299 -7.98 -2.92 -21.07
CA LEU A 299 -9.44 -2.95 -21.18
C LEU A 299 -9.93 -2.04 -22.32
N PRO A 300 -11.09 -2.35 -22.93
CA PRO A 300 -12.00 -3.46 -22.60
C PRO A 300 -11.53 -4.84 -23.11
N GLN A 301 -12.04 -5.91 -22.49
CA GLN A 301 -11.88 -7.29 -22.98
C GLN A 301 -13.23 -7.80 -23.52
N PRO A 302 -13.28 -8.45 -24.70
CA PRO A 302 -12.16 -8.65 -25.64
C PRO A 302 -11.65 -7.33 -26.24
N ILE A 303 -10.37 -7.26 -26.58
CA ILE A 303 -9.76 -6.07 -27.20
C ILE A 303 -10.47 -5.77 -28.54
N PRO A 304 -10.87 -4.51 -28.80
CA PRO A 304 -11.47 -4.12 -30.06
C PRO A 304 -10.58 -4.43 -31.26
N THR A 305 -11.18 -4.93 -32.34
CA THR A 305 -10.49 -5.28 -33.58
C THR A 305 -10.77 -4.24 -34.67
N CYS A 306 -9.85 -4.06 -35.62
CA CYS A 306 -10.07 -3.22 -36.79
C CYS A 306 -10.58 -4.09 -37.95
N ASN A 307 -11.85 -3.93 -38.29
CA ASN A 307 -12.55 -4.72 -39.31
C ASN A 307 -12.57 -3.97 -40.63
N ARG A 308 -12.33 -4.69 -41.74
CA ARG A 308 -12.32 -4.16 -43.10
C ARG A 308 -13.72 -3.77 -43.58
N HIS A 309 -13.77 -2.67 -44.34
CA HIS A 309 -14.96 -2.21 -45.04
C HIS A 309 -15.27 -3.07 -46.27
N CYS A 310 -16.55 -3.15 -46.61
CA CYS A 310 -17.01 -3.83 -47.81
C CYS A 310 -17.26 -2.81 -48.93
N TYR A 311 -17.09 -3.25 -50.17
CA TYR A 311 -17.43 -2.43 -51.34
C TYR A 311 -18.89 -2.66 -51.75
N LEU A 312 -19.56 -1.58 -52.14
CA LEU A 312 -20.90 -1.64 -52.73
C LEU A 312 -20.86 -2.38 -54.06
N PHE A 313 -21.92 -3.14 -54.30
CA PHE A 313 -22.14 -3.87 -55.56
C PHE A 313 -23.55 -3.61 -56.06
N THR A 314 -23.73 -3.69 -57.38
CA THR A 314 -25.03 -3.70 -58.04
C THR A 314 -25.47 -5.15 -58.30
N VAL A 315 -26.78 -5.35 -58.44
CA VAL A 315 -27.35 -6.65 -58.81
C VAL A 315 -28.14 -6.48 -60.09
N ASP A 316 -27.81 -7.27 -61.12
CA ASP A 316 -28.53 -7.24 -62.38
C ASP A 316 -29.99 -7.67 -62.15
N HIS A 317 -30.94 -6.90 -62.70
CA HIS A 317 -32.38 -7.10 -62.50
C HIS A 317 -32.82 -7.11 -61.02
N GLY A 318 -32.15 -6.35 -60.17
CA GLY A 318 -32.54 -6.17 -58.77
C GLY A 318 -32.17 -4.80 -58.21
N ASP A 319 -32.87 -4.42 -57.15
CA ASP A 319 -32.61 -3.20 -56.38
C ASP A 319 -31.88 -3.56 -55.10
N VAL A 320 -30.88 -2.75 -54.73
CA VAL A 320 -30.09 -2.92 -53.51
C VAL A 320 -30.38 -1.74 -52.59
N VAL A 321 -30.75 -2.03 -51.34
CA VAL A 321 -31.08 -1.01 -50.35
C VAL A 321 -30.21 -1.19 -49.11
N LEU A 322 -29.48 -0.15 -48.72
CA LEU A 322 -28.72 -0.16 -47.46
C LEU A 322 -29.65 0.00 -46.26
N MET A 323 -29.50 -0.89 -45.28
CA MET A 323 -30.26 -0.92 -44.03
C MET A 323 -29.36 -0.50 -42.86
N HIS A 324 -29.57 0.70 -42.34
CA HIS A 324 -28.86 1.14 -41.12
C HIS A 324 -29.57 0.64 -39.85
N LYS A 325 -28.81 0.02 -38.93
CA LYS A 325 -29.30 -0.50 -37.62
C LYS A 325 -30.63 -1.25 -37.77
N PRO A 326 -30.61 -2.42 -38.44
CA PRO A 326 -31.81 -3.23 -38.68
C PRO A 326 -32.55 -3.49 -37.35
N ASN A 327 -33.88 -3.40 -37.37
CA ASN A 327 -34.74 -3.62 -36.21
C ASN A 327 -34.67 -2.53 -35.11
N THR A 328 -34.31 -1.29 -35.48
CA THR A 328 -34.40 -0.11 -34.60
C THR A 328 -35.37 0.93 -35.15
N PRO A 329 -35.99 1.77 -34.31
CA PRO A 329 -36.93 2.81 -34.76
C PRO A 329 -36.29 3.92 -35.63
N SER A 330 -34.95 4.00 -35.66
CA SER A 330 -34.17 4.94 -36.47
C SER A 330 -33.69 4.37 -37.81
N GLN A 331 -34.38 3.36 -38.35
CA GLN A 331 -33.98 2.67 -39.57
C GLN A 331 -34.01 3.62 -40.79
N ARG A 332 -32.85 3.79 -41.44
CA ARG A 332 -32.71 4.55 -42.70
C ARG A 332 -32.50 3.59 -43.86
N PHE A 333 -33.18 3.85 -44.97
CA PHE A 333 -33.09 3.09 -46.22
C PHE A 333 -32.48 3.97 -47.31
N ILE A 334 -31.37 3.53 -47.91
CA ILE A 334 -30.71 4.25 -49.00
C ILE A 334 -30.72 3.35 -50.24
N PRO A 335 -31.47 3.69 -51.31
CA PRO A 335 -31.47 2.92 -52.54
C PRO A 335 -30.16 3.13 -53.31
N ILE A 336 -29.55 2.02 -53.72
CA ILE A 336 -28.30 1.99 -54.47
C ILE A 336 -28.64 1.61 -55.92
N THR A 337 -28.63 2.60 -56.82
CA THR A 337 -28.88 2.41 -58.26
C THR A 337 -27.56 2.46 -59.03
N SER A 338 -27.54 1.88 -60.24
CA SER A 338 -26.40 1.94 -61.16
C SER A 338 -26.04 3.38 -61.55
N GLU A 339 -27.02 4.29 -61.60
CA GLU A 339 -26.84 5.72 -61.88
C GLU A 339 -26.18 6.48 -60.72
N ASN A 340 -26.39 6.03 -59.48
CA ASN A 340 -25.78 6.62 -58.28
C ASN A 340 -24.32 6.15 -58.08
N TYR A 341 -23.92 5.04 -58.70
CA TYR A 341 -22.59 4.43 -58.54
C TYR A 341 -21.41 5.35 -58.88
N PRO A 342 -21.46 6.18 -59.95
CA PRO A 342 -20.41 7.16 -60.27
C PRO A 342 -20.54 8.48 -59.50
N GLN A 343 -21.72 8.81 -58.96
CA GLN A 343 -22.02 10.08 -58.28
C GLN A 343 -21.86 10.02 -56.75
N LEU A 344 -21.64 8.82 -56.20
CA LEU A 344 -21.38 8.57 -54.78
C LEU A 344 -20.17 9.34 -54.21
N GLU A 345 -19.25 9.80 -55.08
CA GLU A 345 -18.16 10.72 -54.70
C GLU A 345 -18.66 12.12 -54.32
N SER A 346 -19.77 12.59 -54.90
CA SER A 346 -20.37 13.92 -54.59
C SER A 346 -21.41 13.89 -53.47
N ILE A 347 -22.10 12.75 -53.29
CA ILE A 347 -23.05 12.51 -52.19
C ILE A 347 -22.33 12.44 -50.84
N GLY A 348 -21.02 12.21 -50.84
CA GLY A 348 -20.14 12.28 -49.68
C GLY A 348 -20.22 13.59 -48.88
N ASN A 349 -20.73 14.68 -49.45
CA ASN A 349 -20.94 15.95 -48.74
C ASN A 349 -22.38 16.18 -48.22
N ALA A 350 -23.37 15.37 -48.63
CA ALA A 350 -24.78 15.55 -48.24
C ALA A 350 -25.28 14.51 -47.22
N LEU A 351 -24.57 13.37 -47.05
CA LEU A 351 -24.83 12.38 -46.02
C LEU A 351 -23.86 12.46 -44.82
N THR A 352 -23.03 13.49 -44.77
CA THR A 352 -22.21 13.85 -43.61
C THR A 352 -23.08 14.45 -42.51
N SER A 353 -23.75 13.58 -41.76
CA SER A 353 -24.28 13.94 -40.46
C SER A 353 -24.41 12.68 -39.60
N SER A 354 -23.47 12.60 -38.66
CA SER A 354 -23.35 11.74 -37.46
C SER A 354 -22.91 10.27 -37.60
N ASP A 355 -23.34 9.47 -38.59
CA ASP A 355 -23.19 8.00 -38.45
C ASP A 355 -22.15 7.32 -39.39
N GLY A 356 -21.66 8.00 -40.43
CA GLY A 356 -20.46 7.58 -41.20
C GLY A 356 -20.51 6.20 -41.90
N ILE A 357 -21.70 5.64 -42.18
CA ILE A 357 -21.88 4.26 -42.64
C ILE A 357 -21.39 4.03 -44.09
N ILE A 358 -21.63 5.01 -44.97
CA ILE A 358 -21.10 5.04 -46.34
C ILE A 358 -19.84 5.89 -46.33
N LEU A 359 -18.77 5.35 -46.87
CA LEU A 359 -17.45 5.95 -46.95
C LEU A 359 -17.12 6.30 -48.42
N PRO A 360 -16.20 7.26 -48.68
CA PRO A 360 -15.84 7.67 -50.04
C PRO A 360 -15.42 6.47 -50.90
N GLY A 361 -15.60 6.50 -52.22
CA GLY A 361 -15.20 5.38 -53.09
C GLY A 361 -16.06 4.12 -52.93
N SER A 362 -17.36 4.29 -52.67
CA SER A 362 -18.35 3.19 -52.62
C SER A 362 -18.06 2.13 -51.55
N ARG A 363 -17.53 2.55 -50.40
CA ARG A 363 -17.20 1.70 -49.25
C ARG A 363 -18.30 1.74 -48.19
N VAL A 364 -18.49 0.65 -47.46
CA VAL A 364 -19.49 0.52 -46.38
C VAL A 364 -18.84 -0.06 -45.14
N ARG A 365 -19.20 0.49 -43.97
CA ARG A 365 -18.71 0.00 -42.68
C ARG A 365 -19.02 -1.48 -42.41
N HIS A 366 -18.13 -2.11 -41.64
CA HIS A 366 -18.34 -3.46 -41.12
C HIS A 366 -19.67 -3.56 -40.36
N GLY A 367 -20.37 -4.69 -40.49
CA GLY A 367 -21.66 -4.93 -39.83
C GLY A 367 -22.88 -4.29 -40.52
N ALA A 368 -22.67 -3.43 -41.52
CA ALA A 368 -23.76 -2.87 -42.32
C ALA A 368 -24.48 -3.97 -43.12
N GLN A 369 -25.78 -3.79 -43.31
CA GLN A 369 -26.64 -4.75 -44.02
C GLN A 369 -27.21 -4.15 -45.30
N LEU A 370 -27.24 -4.94 -46.36
CA LEU A 370 -27.92 -4.62 -47.62
C LEU A 370 -29.07 -5.59 -47.83
N ASN A 371 -30.22 -5.08 -48.22
CA ASN A 371 -31.35 -5.89 -48.68
C ASN A 371 -31.42 -5.85 -50.21
N VAL A 372 -31.58 -7.03 -50.81
CA VAL A 372 -31.69 -7.17 -52.26
C VAL A 372 -33.09 -7.66 -52.64
N THR A 373 -33.75 -6.89 -53.50
CA THR A 373 -35.07 -7.24 -54.05
C THR A 373 -34.99 -7.38 -55.57
N CYS A 374 -35.44 -8.51 -56.11
CA CYS A 374 -35.41 -8.73 -57.55
C CYS A 374 -36.59 -8.04 -58.25
N HIS A 375 -36.33 -7.54 -59.47
CA HIS A 375 -37.36 -6.97 -60.34
C HIS A 375 -38.39 -8.04 -60.75
N ARG A 376 -39.55 -7.60 -61.24
CA ARG A 376 -40.63 -8.50 -61.66
C ARG A 376 -40.12 -9.52 -62.69
N GLY A 377 -40.42 -10.79 -62.47
CA GLY A 377 -39.99 -11.89 -63.33
C GLY A 377 -38.68 -12.58 -62.92
N TYR A 378 -38.00 -12.05 -61.89
CA TYR A 378 -36.77 -12.61 -61.34
C TYR A 378 -36.96 -12.97 -59.86
N GLN A 379 -36.15 -13.91 -59.36
CA GLN A 379 -36.13 -14.35 -57.97
C GLN A 379 -34.69 -14.50 -57.48
N LEU A 380 -34.48 -14.43 -56.16
CA LEU A 380 -33.17 -14.69 -55.57
C LEU A 380 -32.80 -16.16 -55.72
N VAL A 381 -31.52 -16.44 -55.99
CA VAL A 381 -30.99 -17.83 -56.01
C VAL A 381 -31.24 -18.55 -54.69
N LYS A 382 -31.18 -17.82 -53.57
CA LYS A 382 -31.60 -18.29 -52.24
C LYS A 382 -32.74 -17.39 -51.76
N THR A 383 -33.97 -17.85 -51.88
CA THR A 383 -35.17 -17.08 -51.54
C THR A 383 -35.22 -16.63 -50.08
N ASP A 384 -34.55 -17.34 -49.18
CA ASP A 384 -34.62 -17.10 -47.73
C ASP A 384 -33.53 -16.15 -47.22
N GLN A 385 -32.63 -15.65 -48.09
CA GLN A 385 -31.50 -14.79 -47.70
C GLN A 385 -31.41 -13.52 -48.57
N PRO A 386 -32.39 -12.61 -48.48
CA PRO A 386 -32.36 -11.34 -49.21
C PRO A 386 -31.39 -10.32 -48.59
N VAL A 387 -31.10 -10.47 -47.29
CA VAL A 387 -30.21 -9.58 -46.54
C VAL A 387 -28.79 -10.13 -46.52
N THR A 388 -27.82 -9.28 -46.85
CA THR A 388 -26.39 -9.58 -46.74
C THR A 388 -25.71 -8.59 -45.80
N THR A 389 -24.76 -9.10 -45.00
CA THR A 389 -24.07 -8.32 -43.97
C THR A 389 -22.60 -8.23 -44.32
N CYS A 390 -22.00 -7.05 -44.14
CA CYS A 390 -20.56 -6.89 -44.30
C CYS A 390 -19.80 -7.57 -43.15
N MET A 391 -19.05 -8.62 -43.47
CA MET A 391 -18.22 -9.42 -42.56
C MET A 391 -16.75 -9.30 -42.97
N ASP A 392 -16.04 -8.40 -42.31
CA ASP A 392 -14.60 -8.11 -42.47
C ASP A 392 -14.14 -8.04 -43.95
N GLY A 393 -14.74 -7.13 -44.72
CA GLY A 393 -14.45 -6.92 -46.14
C GLY A 393 -15.17 -7.85 -47.10
N VAL A 394 -15.91 -8.84 -46.61
CA VAL A 394 -16.67 -9.80 -47.43
C VAL A 394 -18.15 -9.77 -47.08
N TRP A 395 -19.02 -9.75 -48.08
CA TRP A 395 -20.47 -9.86 -47.89
C TRP A 395 -20.86 -11.30 -47.53
N SER A 396 -21.65 -11.48 -46.47
CA SER A 396 -22.06 -12.79 -45.96
C SER A 396 -22.75 -13.68 -47.01
N VAL A 397 -23.55 -13.06 -47.87
CA VAL A 397 -24.21 -13.70 -49.02
C VAL A 397 -24.09 -12.79 -50.23
N ARG A 398 -23.64 -13.33 -51.36
CA ARG A 398 -23.68 -12.59 -52.64
C ARG A 398 -25.01 -12.86 -53.33
N SER A 399 -25.99 -11.99 -53.09
CA SER A 399 -27.32 -12.07 -53.69
C SER A 399 -27.23 -11.92 -55.22
N LYS A 400 -27.92 -12.83 -55.93
CA LYS A 400 -28.06 -12.79 -57.39
C LYS A 400 -29.52 -13.01 -57.74
N CYS A 401 -30.04 -12.18 -58.64
CA CYS A 401 -31.36 -12.36 -59.22
C CYS A 401 -31.24 -13.22 -60.47
N VAL A 402 -32.00 -14.31 -60.50
CA VAL A 402 -32.12 -15.21 -61.65
C VAL A 402 -33.57 -15.23 -62.12
N PRO A 403 -33.85 -15.54 -63.40
CA PRO A 403 -35.22 -15.65 -63.87
C PRO A 403 -36.06 -16.58 -62.98
N ALA A 404 -37.27 -16.14 -62.63
CA ALA A 404 -38.09 -16.81 -61.64
C ALA A 404 -38.59 -18.18 -62.14
N SER A 405 -38.65 -19.12 -61.19
CA SER A 405 -39.36 -20.39 -61.38
C SER A 405 -40.86 -20.15 -61.35
N CYS A 406 -41.62 -20.93 -62.09
CA CYS A 406 -43.08 -20.81 -62.13
C CYS A 406 -43.68 -21.14 -60.77
N ARG A 407 -44.51 -20.22 -60.25
CA ARG A 407 -45.11 -20.34 -58.92
C ARG A 407 -46.15 -21.44 -58.84
N THR A 408 -46.83 -21.69 -59.96
CA THR A 408 -47.89 -22.69 -60.08
C THR A 408 -47.51 -23.75 -61.11
N ARG A 409 -48.17 -24.91 -61.01
CA ARG A 409 -48.15 -25.90 -62.08
C ARG A 409 -48.72 -25.29 -63.38
N PRO A 410 -48.38 -25.86 -64.56
CA PRO A 410 -48.99 -25.47 -65.82
C PRO A 410 -50.52 -25.32 -65.72
N PRO A 411 -51.13 -24.30 -66.33
CA PRO A 411 -52.57 -24.14 -66.35
C PRO A 411 -53.27 -25.40 -66.90
N PRO A 412 -54.40 -25.84 -66.33
CA PRO A 412 -55.13 -26.97 -66.88
C PRO A 412 -55.78 -26.60 -68.22
N ALA A 413 -55.77 -27.53 -69.19
CA ALA A 413 -56.47 -27.41 -70.47
C ALA A 413 -57.62 -28.44 -70.54
N PRO A 414 -58.84 -28.05 -70.94
CA PRO A 414 -59.96 -28.98 -71.06
C PRO A 414 -59.66 -30.13 -72.01
N GLY A 415 -60.02 -31.36 -71.63
CA GLY A 415 -59.81 -32.56 -72.46
C GLY A 415 -58.35 -32.99 -72.61
N ALA A 416 -57.41 -32.40 -71.88
CA ALA A 416 -55.98 -32.68 -71.97
C ALA A 416 -55.35 -32.95 -70.59
N ARG A 417 -54.30 -33.76 -70.56
CA ARG A 417 -53.35 -33.79 -69.44
C ARG A 417 -52.10 -32.99 -69.80
N VAL A 418 -51.48 -32.35 -68.80
CA VAL A 418 -50.20 -31.64 -68.99
C VAL A 418 -49.07 -32.39 -68.32
N ARG A 419 -48.02 -32.70 -69.08
CA ARG A 419 -46.78 -33.31 -68.58
C ARG A 419 -45.72 -32.24 -68.43
N PHE A 420 -45.20 -32.10 -67.22
CA PHE A 420 -44.09 -31.22 -66.89
C PHE A 420 -43.23 -31.90 -65.82
N TYR A 421 -41.93 -31.64 -65.84
CA TYR A 421 -40.96 -32.31 -64.95
C TYR A 421 -40.21 -31.33 -64.04
N SER A 422 -40.41 -30.02 -64.23
CA SER A 422 -39.78 -28.98 -63.43
C SER A 422 -40.61 -27.70 -63.48
N LEU A 423 -40.47 -26.87 -62.46
CA LEU A 423 -40.99 -25.51 -62.42
C LEU A 423 -39.88 -24.47 -62.64
N LYS A 424 -38.63 -24.89 -62.87
CA LYS A 424 -37.51 -24.00 -63.13
C LYS A 424 -37.75 -23.19 -64.42
N HIS A 425 -37.12 -22.02 -64.49
CA HIS A 425 -37.06 -21.25 -65.74
C HIS A 425 -36.62 -22.13 -66.92
N GLU A 426 -37.19 -21.88 -68.08
CA GLU A 426 -37.07 -22.66 -69.33
C GLU A 426 -37.62 -24.09 -69.29
N ALA A 427 -38.23 -24.53 -68.18
CA ALA A 427 -38.89 -25.83 -68.14
C ALA A 427 -40.05 -25.89 -69.14
N LYS A 428 -40.16 -27.01 -69.85
CA LYS A 428 -41.25 -27.26 -70.81
C LYS A 428 -42.37 -28.06 -70.17
N GLY A 429 -43.61 -27.67 -70.46
CA GLY A 429 -44.83 -28.43 -70.23
C GLY A 429 -45.47 -28.79 -71.56
N ARG A 430 -45.94 -30.02 -71.73
CA ARG A 430 -46.61 -30.48 -72.96
C ARG A 430 -48.02 -30.97 -72.67
N TYR A 431 -48.99 -30.45 -73.40
CA TYR A 431 -50.37 -30.94 -73.37
C TYR A 431 -50.52 -32.18 -74.24
N GLU A 432 -51.20 -33.19 -73.70
CA GLU A 432 -51.56 -34.42 -74.38
C GLU A 432 -53.08 -34.60 -74.25
N CYS A 433 -53.80 -34.60 -75.38
CA CYS A 433 -55.23 -34.84 -75.40
C CYS A 433 -55.56 -36.27 -74.95
N PHE A 434 -56.73 -36.46 -74.34
CA PHE A 434 -57.27 -37.79 -74.09
C PHE A 434 -57.63 -38.50 -75.40
N VAL A 435 -57.77 -39.83 -75.35
CA VAL A 435 -58.06 -40.64 -76.54
C VAL A 435 -59.35 -40.17 -77.20
N GLY A 436 -59.32 -40.01 -78.53
CA GLY A 436 -60.46 -39.50 -79.30
C GLY A 436 -60.71 -38.01 -79.09
N HIS A 437 -59.67 -37.21 -78.85
CA HIS A 437 -59.72 -35.75 -78.87
C HIS A 437 -58.52 -35.21 -79.66
N THR A 438 -58.69 -34.07 -80.35
CA THR A 438 -57.66 -33.38 -81.13
C THR A 438 -57.28 -32.03 -80.53
N LEU A 439 -55.99 -31.69 -80.59
CA LEU A 439 -55.45 -30.45 -80.01
C LEU A 439 -55.77 -29.25 -80.91
N ARG A 440 -56.42 -28.22 -80.35
CA ARG A 440 -56.76 -26.96 -81.02
C ARG A 440 -56.21 -25.76 -80.27
N VAL A 441 -56.00 -24.67 -81.00
CA VAL A 441 -55.65 -23.36 -80.44
C VAL A 441 -56.91 -22.70 -79.89
N ASP A 442 -56.85 -22.22 -78.66
CA ASP A 442 -57.91 -21.41 -78.06
C ASP A 442 -57.75 -19.94 -78.49
N GLU A 443 -58.33 -19.58 -79.64
CA GLU A 443 -58.24 -18.21 -80.20
C GLU A 443 -58.94 -17.15 -79.33
N THR A 444 -59.75 -17.57 -78.35
CA THR A 444 -60.47 -16.66 -77.44
C THR A 444 -59.64 -16.19 -76.25
N LYS A 445 -58.52 -16.87 -75.96
CA LYS A 445 -57.61 -16.51 -74.87
C LYS A 445 -56.37 -15.82 -75.42
N GLN A 446 -55.96 -14.74 -74.76
CA GLN A 446 -54.72 -14.06 -75.11
C GLN A 446 -53.50 -14.96 -74.87
N ILE A 447 -52.52 -14.86 -75.76
CA ILE A 447 -51.18 -15.42 -75.55
C ILE A 447 -50.58 -14.70 -74.34
N VAL A 448 -50.28 -15.44 -73.27
CA VAL A 448 -49.58 -14.89 -72.11
C VAL A 448 -48.11 -14.70 -72.52
N GLN A 449 -47.74 -13.54 -73.06
CA GLN A 449 -46.35 -13.18 -73.35
C GLN A 449 -45.79 -12.31 -72.20
N PRO A 450 -44.58 -12.59 -71.67
CA PRO A 450 -43.92 -11.68 -70.75
C PRO A 450 -43.50 -10.41 -71.48
N LEU A 451 -43.49 -9.28 -70.77
CA LEU A 451 -42.69 -8.12 -71.17
C LEU A 451 -41.24 -8.60 -71.39
N ASN A 452 -40.77 -8.52 -72.63
CA ASN A 452 -39.37 -8.71 -73.08
C ASN A 452 -38.84 -10.14 -73.27
N ALA A 453 -39.67 -11.16 -73.45
CA ALA A 453 -39.20 -12.44 -73.98
C ALA A 453 -39.62 -12.60 -75.45
N ALA A 454 -38.65 -12.57 -76.36
CA ALA A 454 -38.81 -13.10 -77.71
C ALA A 454 -39.12 -14.60 -77.59
N GLY A 455 -40.39 -14.96 -77.40
CA GLY A 455 -40.85 -16.32 -77.40
C GLY A 455 -40.45 -16.94 -78.73
N SER A 456 -39.51 -17.88 -78.70
CA SER A 456 -39.10 -18.56 -79.93
C SER A 456 -40.32 -19.25 -80.51
N ASN A 457 -40.73 -18.87 -81.72
CA ASN A 457 -41.75 -19.53 -82.56
C ASN A 457 -41.38 -20.99 -82.95
N ASP A 458 -40.44 -21.61 -82.22
CA ASP A 458 -39.82 -22.91 -82.51
C ASP A 458 -40.37 -24.05 -81.64
N ASP A 459 -41.25 -23.76 -80.68
CA ASP A 459 -41.90 -24.84 -79.92
C ASP A 459 -43.11 -25.40 -80.67
N PRO A 460 -43.29 -26.74 -80.70
CA PRO A 460 -44.43 -27.36 -81.34
C PRO A 460 -45.73 -27.02 -80.59
N LEU A 461 -46.85 -27.02 -81.35
CA LEU A 461 -48.18 -26.73 -80.81
C LEU A 461 -48.49 -27.62 -79.59
N GLY A 462 -49.01 -27.01 -78.52
CA GLY A 462 -49.29 -27.68 -77.24
C GLY A 462 -48.12 -27.73 -76.26
N VAL A 463 -46.99 -27.10 -76.57
CA VAL A 463 -45.88 -26.89 -75.63
C VAL A 463 -45.94 -25.48 -75.04
N ILE A 464 -45.77 -25.40 -73.73
CA ILE A 464 -45.63 -24.16 -72.96
C ILE A 464 -44.28 -24.15 -72.24
N ARG A 465 -43.66 -22.99 -72.07
CA ARG A 465 -42.40 -22.79 -71.35
C ARG A 465 -42.62 -21.98 -70.09
N CYS A 466 -41.92 -22.33 -69.03
CA CYS A 466 -41.83 -21.50 -67.84
C CYS A 466 -40.84 -20.35 -68.09
N LEU A 467 -41.33 -19.12 -68.25
CA LEU A 467 -40.50 -17.94 -68.48
C LEU A 467 -40.80 -16.87 -67.43
N HIS A 468 -39.75 -16.41 -66.73
CA HIS A 468 -39.84 -15.32 -65.75
C HIS A 468 -40.98 -15.49 -64.72
N GLY A 469 -41.18 -16.71 -64.21
CA GLY A 469 -42.18 -17.03 -63.18
C GLY A 469 -43.59 -17.34 -63.67
N GLU A 470 -43.85 -17.26 -64.98
CA GLU A 470 -45.15 -17.54 -65.58
C GLU A 470 -45.05 -18.58 -66.71
N TRP A 471 -46.12 -19.37 -66.91
CA TRP A 471 -46.20 -20.32 -68.02
C TRP A 471 -46.65 -19.59 -69.28
N VAL A 472 -45.77 -19.60 -70.28
CA VAL A 472 -45.90 -18.85 -71.53
C VAL A 472 -46.00 -19.83 -72.68
N GLY A 473 -47.00 -19.62 -73.52
CA GLY A 473 -47.17 -20.36 -74.76
C GLY A 473 -48.56 -20.16 -75.33
N ILE A 474 -48.83 -20.84 -76.43
CA ILE A 474 -50.11 -20.72 -77.14
C ILE A 474 -51.19 -21.42 -76.31
N PRO A 475 -52.30 -20.73 -75.95
CA PRO A 475 -53.39 -21.37 -75.23
C PRO A 475 -54.06 -22.42 -76.13
N VAL A 476 -54.29 -23.60 -75.58
CA VAL A 476 -54.83 -24.75 -76.31
C VAL A 476 -55.92 -25.46 -75.51
N PHE A 477 -56.80 -26.15 -76.23
CA PHE A 477 -57.80 -27.06 -75.68
C PHE A 477 -57.89 -28.32 -76.54
N CYS A 478 -58.51 -29.37 -76.02
CA CYS A 478 -58.77 -30.59 -76.78
C CYS A 478 -60.26 -30.74 -77.04
N GLU A 479 -60.63 -30.88 -78.31
CA GLU A 479 -62.01 -31.16 -78.75
C GLU A 479 -62.15 -32.64 -79.12
N PRO A 480 -63.30 -33.31 -78.83
CA PRO A 480 -63.56 -34.69 -79.24
C PRO A 480 -63.42 -34.92 -80.75
#